data_AF-A0A9P4PGI4-F1
#
_entry.id   AF-A0A9P4PGI4-F1
#
_cell.length_a   1.000
_cell.length_b   1.000
_cell.length_c   1.000
_cell.angle_alpha   90.00
_cell.angle_beta   90.00
_cell.angle_gamma   90.00
#
_symmetry.space_group_name_H-M   'P 1'
#
loop_
_entity.id
_entity.type
_entity.pdbx_description
1 polymer ?
#
loop_
_entity_poly.entity_id
_entity_poly.type
_entity_poly.pdbx_seq_one_letter_code
_entity_poly.pdbx_strand_id
1 'polypeptide(L)' 'MCHYFDSKTQFKDCEADPKHVISRRQYDRCDEAKKTGYPCEDAQPAKGENGEVIMTGTSKRPGKCPSCLS' A
#
# COMPACT_ATOMS: atom_id res chain seq x y z
N MET A 1 -3.86 -18.62 -2.39
CA MET A 1 -3.51 -17.53 -3.33
C MET A 1 -3.41 -16.24 -2.54
N CYS A 2 -2.22 -15.65 -2.50
CA CYS A 2 -2.03 -14.38 -1.81
C CYS A 2 -2.47 -13.23 -2.70
N HIS A 3 -3.23 -12.31 -2.12
CA HIS A 3 -3.61 -11.06 -2.79
C HIS A 3 -2.95 -9.87 -2.11
N TYR A 4 -2.53 -8.90 -2.90
CA TYR A 4 -2.06 -7.62 -2.41
C TYR A 4 -2.86 -6.47 -2.97
N PHE A 5 -2.98 -5.39 -2.22
CA PHE A 5 -3.44 -4.11 -2.74
C PHE A 5 -2.43 -3.04 -2.37
N ASP A 6 -2.24 -2.09 -3.27
CA ASP A 6 -1.36 -0.96 -3.03
C ASP A 6 -2.19 0.21 -2.46
N SER A 7 -1.64 0.80 -1.40
CA SER A 7 -2.22 1.97 -0.74
C SER A 7 -1.29 3.17 -0.82
N LYS A 8 -1.84 4.30 -1.28
CA LYS A 8 -1.11 5.55 -1.42
C LYS A 8 -1.50 6.48 -0.28
N THR A 9 -0.49 7.04 0.38
CA THR A 9 -0.67 8.01 1.46
C THR A 9 0.14 9.25 1.14
N GLN A 10 -0.50 10.40 1.20
CA GLN A 10 0.12 11.70 1.09
C GLN A 10 -0.10 12.47 2.39
N PHE A 11 0.96 13.10 2.88
CA PHE A 11 0.90 13.90 4.10
C PHE A 11 0.54 15.35 3.77
N LYS A 12 -0.41 15.93 4.52
CA LYS A 12 -0.89 17.29 4.29
C LYS A 12 0.25 18.31 4.41
N ASP A 13 1.08 18.13 5.43
CA ASP A 13 2.18 19.04 5.79
C ASP A 13 3.53 18.56 5.21
N CYS A 14 3.47 17.82 4.10
CA CYS A 14 4.65 17.50 3.30
C CYS A 14 5.17 18.78 2.64
N GLU A 15 6.44 19.13 2.90
CA GLU A 15 7.12 20.33 2.40
C GLU A 15 7.77 20.15 1.01
N ALA A 16 7.92 18.91 0.54
CA ALA A 16 8.49 18.63 -0.79
C ALA A 16 7.55 18.98 -1.96
N ASP A 17 8.14 19.38 -3.08
CA ASP A 17 7.45 19.62 -4.35
C ASP A 17 8.16 18.89 -5.51
N PRO A 18 7.57 17.83 -6.11
CA PRO A 18 6.23 17.31 -5.81
C PRO A 18 6.15 16.63 -4.44
N LYS A 19 4.96 16.70 -3.82
CA LYS A 19 4.71 16.10 -2.50
C LYS A 19 5.02 14.60 -2.50
N HIS A 20 5.71 14.15 -1.46
CA HIS A 20 6.00 12.73 -1.26
C HIS A 20 4.71 11.91 -1.14
N VAL A 21 4.58 10.92 -2.01
CA VAL A 21 3.51 9.91 -1.98
C VAL A 21 4.11 8.60 -1.51
N ILE A 22 3.71 8.17 -0.31
CA ILE A 22 4.14 6.92 0.26
C ILE A 22 3.21 5.83 -0.22
N SER A 23 3.74 4.91 -1.03
CA SER A 23 3.03 3.71 -1.46
C SER A 23 3.35 2.57 -0.50
N ARG A 24 2.33 1.93 0.04
CA ARG A 24 2.44 0.76 0.91
C ARG A 24 1.60 -0.37 0.34
N ARG A 25 2.28 -1.46 -0.01
CA ARG A 25 1.65 -2.72 -0.38
C ARG A 25 1.13 -3.43 0.88
N GLN A 26 -0.14 -3.78 0.88
CA GLN A 26 -0.79 -4.55 1.93
C GLN A 26 -1.24 -5.89 1.35
N TYR A 27 -1.12 -6.96 2.14
CA TYR A 27 -1.49 -8.31 1.71
C TYR A 27 -2.74 -8.72 2.48
N ASP A 28 -3.85 -8.91 1.78
CA ASP A 28 -5.19 -9.02 2.39
C ASP A 28 -5.41 -10.38 3.06
N ARG A 29 -4.85 -11.44 2.46
CA ARG A 29 -4.74 -12.76 3.08
C ARG A 29 -3.53 -13.47 2.55
N CYS A 30 -2.57 -13.68 3.44
CA CYS A 30 -1.41 -14.48 3.14
C CYS A 30 -1.12 -15.39 4.33
N ASP A 31 -2.08 -16.28 4.60
CA ASP A 31 -1.96 -17.33 5.62
C ASP A 31 -0.71 -18.17 5.39
N GLU A 32 -0.29 -18.29 4.13
CA GLU A 32 0.96 -18.93 3.73
C GLU A 32 2.18 -18.14 4.21
N ALA A 33 2.30 -16.84 3.89
CA ALA A 33 3.37 -16.01 4.44
C ALA A 33 3.37 -15.94 5.98
N LYS A 34 2.18 -15.96 6.59
CA LYS A 34 2.03 -16.01 8.05
C LYS A 34 2.50 -17.36 8.63
N LYS A 35 2.31 -18.47 7.90
CA LYS A 35 2.77 -19.80 8.30
C LYS A 35 4.26 -20.03 8.03
N THR A 36 4.78 -19.54 6.92
CA THR A 36 6.14 -19.80 6.46
C THR A 36 7.14 -18.75 6.92
N GLY A 37 6.66 -17.54 7.24
CA GLY A 37 7.51 -16.38 7.54
C GLY A 37 8.10 -15.70 6.31
N TYR A 38 7.79 -16.18 5.10
CA TYR A 38 8.30 -15.64 3.84
C TYR A 38 7.24 -14.83 3.09
N PRO A 39 7.59 -13.75 2.39
CA PRO A 39 6.68 -13.08 1.47
C PRO A 39 6.19 -14.05 0.40
N CYS A 40 4.92 -14.01 0.03
CA CYS A 40 4.46 -14.80 -1.12
C CYS A 40 4.91 -14.16 -2.42
N GLU A 41 5.74 -14.90 -3.15
CA GLU A 41 6.37 -14.48 -4.40
C GLU A 41 5.38 -14.45 -5.58
N ASP A 42 4.27 -15.18 -5.47
CA ASP A 42 3.23 -15.33 -6.48
C ASP A 42 2.00 -14.45 -6.23
N ALA A 43 2.06 -13.54 -5.24
CA ALA A 43 0.92 -12.73 -4.85
C ALA A 43 0.41 -11.86 -6.02
N GLN A 44 -0.91 -11.89 -6.25
CA GLN A 44 -1.57 -11.15 -7.33
C GLN A 44 -2.30 -9.92 -6.77
N PRO A 45 -2.55 -8.86 -7.57
CA PRO A 45 -3.37 -7.76 -7.12
C PRO A 45 -4.77 -8.26 -6.71
N ALA A 46 -5.26 -7.76 -5.57
CA ALA A 46 -6.62 -7.97 -5.12
C ALA A 46 -7.58 -7.40 -6.16
N LYS A 47 -8.67 -8.11 -6.43
CA LYS A 47 -9.70 -7.70 -7.40
C LYS A 47 -11.02 -7.47 -6.67
N GLY A 48 -11.74 -6.43 -7.05
CA GLY A 48 -13.08 -6.15 -6.53
C GLY A 48 -14.12 -7.11 -7.08
N GLU A 49 -15.39 -6.93 -6.68
CA GLU A 49 -16.51 -7.79 -7.10
C GLU A 49 -16.70 -7.86 -8.63
N ASN A 50 -16.27 -6.81 -9.35
CA ASN A 50 -16.33 -6.72 -10.82
C ASN A 50 -15.08 -7.25 -11.54
N GLY A 51 -14.13 -7.86 -10.82
CA GLY A 51 -12.87 -8.37 -11.40
C GLY A 51 -11.80 -7.30 -11.69
N GLU A 52 -12.09 -6.03 -11.43
CA GLU A 52 -11.13 -4.93 -11.55
C GLU A 52 -10.11 -4.94 -10.40
N VAL A 53 -8.86 -4.60 -10.69
CA VAL A 53 -7.82 -4.49 -9.66
C VAL A 53 -8.17 -3.40 -8.67
N ILE A 54 -8.16 -3.73 -7.37
CA ILE A 54 -8.39 -2.77 -6.29
C ILE A 54 -7.18 -1.84 -6.21
N MET A 55 -7.32 -0.68 -6.84
CA MET A 55 -6.41 0.45 -6.65
C MET A 55 -7.00 1.36 -5.58
N THR A 56 -6.42 1.36 -4.39
CA THR A 56 -6.85 2.33 -3.38
C THR A 56 -6.33 3.72 -3.78
N GLY A 57 -7.22 4.71 -3.77
CA GLY A 57 -6.86 6.10 -4.07
C GLY A 57 -5.84 6.67 -3.07
N THR A 58 -5.30 7.84 -3.37
CA THR A 58 -4.37 8.51 -2.45
C THR A 58 -5.14 9.05 -1.25
N SER A 59 -4.92 8.44 -0.09
CA SER A 59 -5.41 8.94 1.19
C SER A 59 -4.56 10.12 1.67
N LYS A 60 -5.18 11.12 2.29
CA LYS A 60 -4.48 12.27 2.88
C LYS A 60 -4.42 12.12 4.39
N ARG A 61 -3.21 12.05 4.95
CA ARG A 61 -2.98 12.02 6.41
C ARG A 61 -2.50 13.38 6.93
N PRO A 62 -2.93 13.80 8.13
CA PRO A 62 -2.35 14.98 8.78
C PRO A 62 -0.88 14.71 9.19
N GLY A 63 -0.09 15.78 9.35
CA GLY A 63 1.29 15.72 9.82
C GLY A 63 2.33 15.84 8.71
N LYS A 64 3.61 15.91 9.13
CA LYS A 64 4.78 15.90 8.24
C LYS A 64 5.03 14.52 7.67
N CYS A 65 5.58 14.48 6.46
CA CYS A 65 5.89 13.23 5.79
C CYS A 65 7.15 12.60 6.40
N PRO A 66 7.21 11.27 6.65
CA PRO A 66 8.41 10.60 7.13
C PRO A 66 9.64 10.86 6.26
N SER A 67 9.48 10.89 4.93
CA SER A 67 10.56 11.21 3.98
C SER A 67 11.10 12.64 4.11
N CYS A 68 10.34 13.55 4.73
CA CYS A 68 10.72 14.93 5.00
C CYS A 68 11.43 15.05 6.36
N LEU A 69 11.34 14.01 7.19
CA LEU A 69 11.89 13.95 8.55
C LEU A 69 13.16 13.07 8.61
N SER A 70 13.47 12.32 7.55
CA SER A 70 14.68 11.51 7.39
C SER A 70 15.86 12.32 6.85
#